data_AF-A0A1T4XQA8-F1
#
_entry.id   AF-A0A1T4XQA8-F1
#
_cell.length_a   1.000
_cell.length_b   1.000
_cell.length_c   1.000
_cell.angle_alpha   90.00
_cell.angle_beta   90.00
_cell.angle_gamma   90.00
#
_symmetry.space_group_name_H-M   'P 1'
#
loop_
_entity.id
_entity.type
_entity.pdbx_description
1 polymer ?
#
loop_
_entity_poly.entity_id
_entity_poly.type
_entity_poly.pdbx_seq_one_letter_code
_entity_poly.pdbx_strand_id
1 'polypeptide(L)'
;MKTLGYLLLVLGTSWIGFVRTADAQSSPISNVAVILNVDLDPLLNLSQLWTWTPETLESRYVGLKETGQTKVPEFQWLSSAKDRARFSRKAFGDVDTRLTMFGKSIKVEEVLLEFVKGRAARVTISFYNRGDSGEVDAAEFDRTFKTVGRNLGQVLKVAPSNQSAVASSVVKTVSWQWKSPLGLALLEHNDFNSGGVQGRPEFLRLKLAAPDQADWSMGKLAVGVQRMALSKNITKTNTGDVYIAGVPMVDQGAKGYCVAASCQRLLEYMQIPCDQHQIAELVSADAQSGADIFVMQKSLGKIDGSFKVSFKPFINPELYYMSNGKRRVSQRQFHLAVKEHVDKGVPLLWALELGRFPEKPELPNEGQVSGGHMRLVIGYNERTNEVLFTDSWGAGHELKRMAEDGAYEVTLGLYSMSPRGL
;
A
#
# COMPACT_ATOMS: atom_id res chain seq x y z
N MET A 1 14.61 -46.40 53.84
CA MET A 1 14.10 -47.78 54.01
C MET A 1 12.71 -47.69 54.63
N LYS A 2 11.69 -48.24 53.94
CA LYS A 2 10.48 -48.92 54.44
C LYS A 2 9.63 -48.19 55.52
N THR A 3 8.31 -48.03 55.46
CA THR A 3 7.23 -48.60 54.63
C THR A 3 5.91 -47.92 55.05
N LEU A 4 4.93 -47.94 54.12
CA LEU A 4 3.46 -48.01 54.24
C LEU A 4 2.86 -47.99 55.67
N GLY A 5 1.78 -47.26 55.99
CA GLY A 5 0.53 -47.08 55.24
C GLY A 5 -0.59 -47.77 56.02
N TYR A 6 -1.80 -47.19 56.15
CA TYR A 6 -3.08 -47.93 56.15
C TYR A 6 -4.28 -46.98 56.12
N LEU A 7 -5.24 -47.39 55.31
CA LEU A 7 -6.52 -46.84 54.93
C LEU A 7 -7.58 -47.17 56.01
N LEU A 8 -8.57 -46.30 56.27
CA LEU A 8 -9.86 -46.76 56.76
C LEU A 8 -11.03 -45.91 56.23
N LEU A 9 -12.07 -46.62 55.81
CA LEU A 9 -13.26 -46.18 55.08
C LEU A 9 -14.40 -45.76 56.03
N VAL A 10 -15.15 -44.75 55.59
CA VAL A 10 -16.62 -44.59 55.61
C VAL A 10 -17.35 -44.60 56.95
N LEU A 11 -18.11 -43.52 57.22
CA LEU A 11 -19.53 -43.58 57.57
C LEU A 11 -20.19 -42.24 57.18
N GLY A 12 -21.26 -42.32 56.38
CA GLY A 12 -22.15 -41.20 56.08
C GLY A 12 -23.35 -41.18 57.02
N THR A 13 -23.78 -39.98 57.39
CA THR A 13 -25.12 -39.68 57.94
C THR A 13 -25.60 -38.33 57.39
N SER A 14 -26.92 -38.22 57.30
CA SER A 14 -27.68 -37.41 56.36
C SER A 14 -28.16 -36.07 56.93
N TRP A 15 -28.22 -35.06 56.04
CA TRP A 15 -29.23 -33.99 55.88
C TRP A 15 -29.55 -33.03 57.05
N ILE A 16 -29.35 -31.72 56.84
CA ILE A 16 -30.35 -30.63 56.89
C ILE A 16 -29.72 -29.37 56.28
N GLY A 17 -30.49 -28.65 55.45
CA GLY A 17 -30.00 -27.72 54.44
C GLY A 17 -29.49 -26.36 54.91
N PHE A 18 -28.67 -25.77 54.05
CA PHE A 18 -28.47 -24.33 53.94
C PHE A 18 -28.62 -23.93 52.47
N VAL A 19 -29.46 -22.93 52.25
CA VAL A 19 -29.74 -22.28 50.97
C VAL A 19 -28.44 -21.73 50.39
N ARG A 20 -28.04 -22.22 49.21
CA ARG A 20 -26.97 -21.63 48.40
C ARG A 20 -27.57 -20.44 47.64
N THR A 21 -27.11 -19.25 47.96
CA THR A 21 -27.33 -18.05 47.14
C THR A 21 -26.88 -18.34 45.71
N ALA A 22 -27.75 -18.08 44.74
CA ALA A 22 -27.44 -18.18 43.33
C ALA A 22 -26.30 -17.22 42.99
N ASP A 23 -25.15 -17.77 42.62
CA ASP A 23 -24.09 -17.01 41.98
C ASP A 23 -24.58 -16.54 40.61
N ALA A 24 -24.44 -15.23 40.41
CA ALA A 24 -24.88 -14.52 39.23
C ALA A 24 -24.30 -15.15 37.95
N GLN A 25 -25.21 -15.47 37.01
CA GLN A 25 -24.89 -15.71 35.62
C GLN A 25 -24.05 -14.54 35.09
N SER A 26 -22.77 -14.81 34.83
CA SER A 26 -21.96 -13.97 33.96
C SER A 26 -22.60 -13.98 32.57
N SER A 27 -23.32 -12.91 32.28
CA SER A 27 -23.75 -12.62 30.91
C SER A 27 -22.49 -12.47 30.04
N PRO A 28 -22.45 -13.02 28.82
CA PRO A 28 -21.36 -12.70 27.91
C PRO A 28 -21.49 -11.21 27.58
N ILE A 29 -20.48 -10.43 27.98
CA ILE A 29 -20.32 -9.06 27.49
C ILE A 29 -20.23 -9.18 25.97
N SER A 30 -21.27 -8.74 25.29
CA SER A 30 -21.23 -8.52 23.86
C SER A 30 -20.22 -7.42 23.62
N ASN A 31 -19.04 -7.78 23.09
CA ASN A 31 -18.12 -6.80 22.53
C ASN A 31 -18.82 -6.14 21.34
N VAL A 32 -19.51 -5.02 21.58
CA VAL A 32 -20.01 -4.16 20.52
C VAL A 32 -18.77 -3.56 19.88
N ALA A 33 -18.40 -4.06 18.69
CA ALA A 33 -17.34 -3.48 17.89
C ALA A 33 -17.65 -1.97 17.73
N VAL A 34 -16.72 -1.12 18.16
CA VAL A 34 -16.85 0.33 17.97
C VAL A 34 -16.74 0.59 16.47
N ILE A 35 -17.84 1.02 15.87
CA ILE A 35 -17.88 1.38 14.46
C ILE A 35 -17.58 2.88 14.34
N LEU A 36 -16.41 3.21 13.82
CA LEU A 36 -16.03 4.58 13.52
C LEU A 36 -16.69 5.01 12.21
N ASN A 37 -17.41 6.12 12.19
CA ASN A 37 -18.01 6.66 10.97
C ASN A 37 -17.26 7.94 10.59
N VAL A 38 -16.64 7.95 9.41
CA VAL A 38 -15.86 9.09 8.91
C VAL A 38 -16.55 9.65 7.66
N ASP A 39 -16.92 10.93 7.74
CA ASP A 39 -17.52 11.67 6.63
C ASP A 39 -16.41 12.39 5.84
N LEU A 40 -16.30 12.06 4.56
CA LEU A 40 -15.28 12.59 3.66
C LEU A 40 -15.83 13.63 2.67
N ASP A 41 -17.09 14.05 2.80
CA ASP A 41 -17.69 15.14 2.01
C ASP A 41 -16.87 16.44 2.00
N PRO A 42 -16.16 16.84 3.07
CA PRO A 42 -15.27 17.98 3.03
C PRO A 42 -14.22 17.94 1.89
N LEU A 43 -13.82 16.75 1.43
CA LEU A 43 -12.90 16.57 0.30
C LEU A 43 -13.55 16.83 -1.06
N LEU A 44 -14.87 16.95 -1.12
CA LEU A 44 -15.61 17.30 -2.34
C LEU A 44 -15.81 18.82 -2.47
N ASN A 45 -15.53 19.61 -1.42
CA ASN A 45 -15.54 21.06 -1.48
C ASN A 45 -14.24 21.58 -2.09
N LEU A 46 -14.08 21.42 -3.41
CA LEU A 46 -12.82 21.71 -4.11
C LEU A 46 -12.35 23.16 -3.94
N SER A 47 -13.27 24.11 -3.81
CA SER A 47 -12.92 25.52 -3.57
C SER A 47 -12.17 25.76 -2.26
N GLN A 48 -12.44 24.96 -1.23
CA GLN A 48 -11.77 25.02 0.06
C GLN A 48 -10.67 23.97 0.20
N LEU A 49 -10.85 22.78 -0.39
CA LEU A 49 -9.92 21.67 -0.25
C LEU A 49 -8.50 22.09 -0.63
N TRP A 50 -8.31 22.79 -1.75
CA TRP A 50 -6.98 23.16 -2.23
C TRP A 50 -6.25 24.19 -1.36
N THR A 51 -6.91 24.76 -0.35
CA THR A 51 -6.27 25.60 0.67
C THR A 51 -5.87 24.83 1.91
N TRP A 52 -6.22 23.54 2.02
CA TRP A 52 -5.89 22.75 3.19
C TRP A 52 -4.39 22.50 3.28
N THR A 53 -3.88 22.67 4.49
CA THR A 53 -2.53 22.24 4.89
C THR A 53 -2.63 20.95 5.72
N PRO A 54 -1.51 20.26 6.02
CA PRO A 54 -1.51 19.16 6.97
C PRO A 54 -2.19 19.50 8.32
N GLU A 55 -2.00 20.72 8.82
CA GLU A 55 -2.62 21.20 10.06
C GLU A 55 -4.14 21.37 9.90
N THR A 56 -4.58 21.83 8.73
CA THR A 56 -6.01 21.92 8.43
C THR A 56 -6.65 20.53 8.43
N LEU A 57 -5.97 19.53 7.87
CA LEU A 57 -6.43 18.15 7.89
C LEU A 57 -6.53 17.62 9.32
N GLU A 58 -5.48 17.81 10.13
CA GLU A 58 -5.42 17.37 11.53
C GLU A 58 -6.42 18.09 12.44
N SER A 59 -6.88 19.30 12.07
CA SER A 59 -7.96 19.98 12.79
C SER A 59 -9.34 19.40 12.49
N ARG A 60 -9.49 18.72 11.34
CA ARG A 60 -10.76 18.18 10.83
C ARG A 60 -10.92 16.70 11.12
N TYR A 61 -9.82 15.95 11.07
CA TYR A 61 -9.78 14.51 11.28
C TYR A 61 -8.69 14.15 12.29
N VAL A 62 -8.89 13.05 13.01
CA VAL A 62 -7.92 12.53 13.98
C VAL A 62 -6.87 11.69 13.26
N GLY A 63 -5.63 12.19 13.19
CA GLY A 63 -4.50 11.41 12.68
C GLY A 63 -4.01 10.37 13.69
N LEU A 64 -3.55 9.21 13.20
CA LEU A 64 -2.83 8.20 13.98
C LEU A 64 -1.58 8.81 14.63
N LYS A 65 -1.37 8.49 15.91
CA LYS A 65 -0.17 8.86 16.68
C LYS A 65 0.44 7.61 17.29
N GLU A 66 1.76 7.58 17.35
CA GLU A 66 2.51 6.46 17.94
C GLU A 66 2.25 6.30 19.45
N THR A 67 2.05 7.41 20.18
CA THR A 67 1.84 7.39 21.63
C THR A 67 0.84 8.46 22.07
N GLY A 68 0.23 8.23 23.25
CA GLY A 68 -0.65 9.21 23.91
C GLY A 68 -1.95 9.49 23.16
N GLN A 69 -2.39 8.59 22.28
CA GLN A 69 -3.62 8.75 21.51
C GLN A 69 -4.85 8.47 22.38
N THR A 70 -5.69 9.49 22.57
CA THR A 70 -6.94 9.42 23.35
C THR A 70 -8.20 9.32 22.49
N LYS A 71 -8.11 9.67 21.21
CA LYS A 71 -9.19 9.59 20.23
C LYS A 71 -8.88 8.53 19.19
N VAL A 72 -9.89 7.77 18.79
CA VAL A 72 -9.76 6.78 17.71
C VAL A 72 -9.28 7.49 16.44
N PRO A 73 -8.20 7.02 15.79
CA PRO A 73 -7.71 7.62 14.56
C PRO A 73 -8.70 7.41 13.40
N GLU A 74 -8.79 8.41 12.53
CA GLU A 74 -9.60 8.41 11.32
C GLU A 74 -8.74 8.30 10.06
N PHE A 75 -7.46 8.70 10.14
CA PHE A 75 -6.49 8.60 9.05
C PHE A 75 -5.08 8.38 9.58
N GLN A 76 -4.16 8.04 8.68
CA GLN A 76 -2.73 7.96 8.98
C GLN A 76 -1.91 8.73 7.95
N TRP A 77 -0.76 9.26 8.36
CA TRP A 77 0.23 9.80 7.44
C TRP A 77 1.03 8.66 6.82
N LEU A 78 1.26 8.72 5.51
CA LEU A 78 2.10 7.77 4.78
C LEU A 78 3.58 8.18 4.74
N SER A 79 3.87 9.42 5.12
CA SER A 79 5.23 9.92 5.26
C SER A 79 5.36 10.83 6.48
N SER A 80 6.57 10.87 7.02
CA SER A 80 7.01 11.75 8.12
C SER A 80 6.98 13.22 7.69
N ALA A 81 7.12 13.48 6.39
CA ALA A 81 6.99 14.80 5.78
C ALA A 81 5.53 15.28 5.69
N LYS A 82 4.55 14.41 6.00
CA LYS A 82 3.12 14.69 5.89
C LYS A 82 2.69 15.13 4.49
N ASP A 83 3.30 14.55 3.46
CA ASP A 83 2.97 14.83 2.06
C ASP A 83 1.85 13.96 1.51
N ARG A 84 1.45 12.90 2.22
CA ARG A 84 0.38 11.99 1.81
C ARG A 84 -0.35 11.42 3.03
N ALA A 85 -1.66 11.62 3.09
CA ALA A 85 -2.53 11.05 4.12
C ALA A 85 -3.40 9.94 3.52
N ARG A 86 -3.68 8.91 4.32
CA ARG A 86 -4.52 7.77 3.95
C ARG A 86 -5.68 7.59 4.93
N PHE A 87 -6.88 7.53 4.40
CA PHE A 87 -8.08 7.03 5.06
C PHE A 87 -8.34 5.64 4.52
N SER A 88 -8.56 4.64 5.37
CA SER A 88 -8.94 3.30 4.92
C SER A 88 -9.92 2.67 5.91
N ARG A 89 -10.89 1.91 5.39
CA ARG A 89 -11.84 1.17 6.24
C ARG A 89 -11.20 0.11 7.14
N LYS A 90 -9.97 -0.30 6.81
CA LYS A 90 -9.14 -1.29 7.53
C LYS A 90 -7.80 -0.68 7.98
N ALA A 91 -7.73 0.64 8.18
CA ALA A 91 -6.49 1.31 8.57
C ALA A 91 -5.96 0.83 9.94
N PHE A 92 -6.86 0.42 10.84
CA PHE A 92 -6.53 0.08 12.23
C PHE A 92 -7.13 -1.28 12.58
N GLY A 93 -6.30 -2.22 13.03
CA GLY A 93 -6.66 -3.65 13.15
C GLY A 93 -7.90 -3.94 13.99
N ASP A 94 -8.19 -3.09 14.97
CA ASP A 94 -9.26 -3.30 15.95
C ASP A 94 -10.46 -2.36 15.76
N VAL A 95 -10.51 -1.58 14.67
CA VAL A 95 -11.56 -0.56 14.44
C VAL A 95 -12.24 -0.78 13.09
N ASP A 96 -13.52 -1.12 13.11
CA ASP A 96 -14.35 -1.14 11.90
C ASP A 96 -14.67 0.31 11.48
N THR A 97 -14.04 0.77 10.41
CA THR A 97 -14.16 2.16 9.96
C THR A 97 -15.05 2.25 8.71
N ARG A 98 -16.15 2.98 8.83
CA ARG A 98 -17.06 3.30 7.72
C ARG A 98 -16.71 4.66 7.14
N LEU A 99 -16.04 4.65 6.01
CA LEU A 99 -15.79 5.85 5.22
C LEU A 99 -16.97 6.10 4.28
N THR A 100 -17.44 7.34 4.22
CA THR A 100 -18.56 7.70 3.34
C THR A 100 -18.38 9.05 2.66
N MET A 101 -19.02 9.18 1.50
CA MET A 101 -19.08 10.40 0.69
C MET A 101 -20.47 10.59 0.09
N PHE A 102 -20.70 11.77 -0.49
CA PHE A 102 -21.92 12.23 -1.11
C PHE A 102 -23.12 12.16 -0.17
N GLY A 103 -23.05 12.84 0.97
CA GLY A 103 -24.12 12.85 1.97
C GLY A 103 -24.32 11.47 2.60
N LYS A 104 -23.23 10.73 2.83
CA LYS A 104 -23.20 9.36 3.35
C LYS A 104 -23.82 8.29 2.44
N SER A 105 -24.21 8.63 1.21
CA SER A 105 -24.88 7.71 0.29
C SER A 105 -23.94 6.72 -0.38
N ILE A 106 -22.65 7.04 -0.46
CA ILE A 106 -21.64 6.20 -1.10
C ILE A 106 -20.59 5.78 -0.07
N LYS A 107 -20.35 4.48 0.02
CA LYS A 107 -19.25 3.91 0.81
C LYS A 107 -17.93 4.13 0.08
N VAL A 108 -16.87 4.30 0.85
CA VAL A 108 -15.51 4.47 0.34
C VAL A 108 -14.61 3.40 0.95
N GLU A 109 -13.73 2.82 0.15
CA GLU A 109 -12.75 1.82 0.59
C GLU A 109 -11.50 2.50 1.13
N GLU A 110 -11.00 3.48 0.38
CA GLU A 110 -9.77 4.21 0.68
C GLU A 110 -9.78 5.62 0.07
N VAL A 111 -9.14 6.57 0.76
CA VAL A 111 -8.78 7.87 0.21
C VAL A 111 -7.30 8.16 0.46
N LEU A 112 -6.59 8.56 -0.59
CA LEU A 112 -5.26 9.14 -0.54
C LEU A 112 -5.35 10.64 -0.84
N LEU A 113 -4.95 11.47 0.13
CA LEU A 113 -4.84 12.93 -0.03
C LEU A 113 -3.37 13.32 -0.11
N GLU A 114 -2.96 13.94 -1.20
CA GLU A 114 -1.58 14.37 -1.43
C GLU A 114 -1.42 15.88 -1.25
N PHE A 115 -0.33 16.27 -0.61
CA PHE A 115 0.09 17.65 -0.39
C PHE A 115 1.34 17.96 -1.22
N VAL A 116 1.27 19.00 -2.05
CA VAL A 116 2.40 19.52 -2.81
C VAL A 116 2.74 20.90 -2.25
N LYS A 117 4.00 21.09 -1.83
CA LYS A 117 4.47 22.34 -1.20
C LYS A 117 3.58 22.77 -0.02
N GLY A 118 3.16 21.81 0.80
CA GLY A 118 2.36 22.02 2.01
C GLY A 118 0.87 22.30 1.79
N ARG A 119 0.34 22.16 0.57
CA ARG A 119 -1.10 22.32 0.29
C ARG A 119 -1.67 21.10 -0.41
N ALA A 120 -2.92 20.77 -0.09
CA ALA A 120 -3.67 19.72 -0.78
C ALA A 120 -3.70 19.99 -2.28
N ALA A 121 -3.28 18.99 -3.05
CA ALA A 121 -3.05 19.12 -4.49
C ALA A 121 -3.82 18.07 -5.29
N ARG A 122 -3.91 16.85 -4.75
CA ARG A 122 -4.56 15.71 -5.41
C ARG A 122 -5.25 14.81 -4.40
N VAL A 123 -6.30 14.15 -4.85
CA VAL A 123 -7.02 13.14 -4.08
C VAL A 123 -7.26 11.91 -4.96
N THR A 124 -6.95 10.73 -4.47
CA THR A 124 -7.40 9.47 -5.08
C THR A 124 -8.39 8.80 -4.13
N ILE A 125 -9.58 8.47 -4.63
CA ILE A 125 -10.67 7.89 -3.88
C ILE A 125 -11.00 6.55 -4.52
N SER A 126 -10.89 5.47 -3.75
CA SER A 126 -11.27 4.13 -4.15
C SER A 126 -12.67 3.84 -3.59
N PHE A 127 -13.67 3.72 -4.47
CA PHE A 127 -15.03 3.34 -4.09
C PHE A 127 -15.24 1.83 -4.06
N TYR A 128 -14.43 1.09 -4.83
CA TYR A 128 -14.48 -0.36 -4.88
C TYR A 128 -13.13 -0.90 -5.35
N ASN A 129 -12.67 -1.98 -4.73
CA ASN A 129 -11.59 -2.84 -5.22
C ASN A 129 -11.94 -4.29 -4.85
N ARG A 130 -12.02 -5.20 -5.81
CA ARG A 130 -12.46 -6.59 -5.57
C ARG A 130 -11.57 -7.33 -4.56
N GLY A 131 -10.27 -7.06 -4.58
CA GLY A 131 -9.32 -7.68 -3.64
C GLY A 131 -9.65 -7.41 -2.17
N ASP A 132 -10.23 -6.24 -1.88
CA ASP A 132 -10.51 -5.82 -0.51
C ASP A 132 -11.99 -5.95 -0.15
N SER A 133 -12.89 -5.68 -1.09
CA SER A 133 -14.35 -5.67 -0.92
C SER A 133 -15.02 -7.01 -1.24
N GLY A 134 -14.34 -7.90 -1.97
CA GLY A 134 -14.94 -9.11 -2.54
C GLY A 134 -15.74 -8.83 -3.81
N GLU A 135 -16.49 -9.82 -4.28
CA GLU A 135 -17.33 -9.69 -5.47
C GLU A 135 -18.49 -8.71 -5.24
N VAL A 136 -18.85 -7.98 -6.30
CA VAL A 136 -19.97 -7.03 -6.30
C VAL A 136 -20.89 -7.34 -7.48
N ASP A 137 -22.20 -7.15 -7.29
CA ASP A 137 -23.15 -7.24 -8.38
C ASP A 137 -22.92 -6.12 -9.41
N ALA A 138 -23.01 -6.45 -10.70
CA ALA A 138 -22.75 -5.50 -11.76
C ALA A 138 -23.75 -4.32 -11.79
N ALA A 139 -25.00 -4.53 -11.38
CA ALA A 139 -25.99 -3.46 -11.30
C ALA A 139 -25.77 -2.56 -10.08
N GLU A 140 -25.32 -3.10 -8.95
CA GLU A 140 -24.88 -2.30 -7.80
C GLU A 140 -23.65 -1.46 -8.15
N PHE A 141 -22.68 -2.05 -8.84
CA PHE A 141 -21.50 -1.34 -9.34
C PHE A 141 -21.87 -0.19 -10.28
N ASP A 142 -22.69 -0.46 -11.31
CA ASP A 142 -23.14 0.54 -12.27
C ASP A 142 -23.94 1.67 -11.59
N ARG A 143 -24.79 1.34 -10.60
CA ARG A 143 -25.50 2.33 -9.79
C ARG A 143 -24.53 3.25 -9.05
N THR A 144 -23.49 2.69 -8.44
CA THR A 144 -22.46 3.44 -7.71
C THR A 144 -21.71 4.37 -8.67
N PHE A 145 -21.22 3.82 -9.79
CA PHE A 145 -20.53 4.58 -10.85
C PHE A 145 -21.36 5.76 -11.36
N LYS A 146 -22.63 5.52 -11.74
CA LYS A 146 -23.53 6.58 -12.22
C LYS A 146 -23.87 7.61 -11.15
N THR A 147 -24.00 7.19 -9.88
CA THR A 147 -24.29 8.12 -8.78
C THR A 147 -23.12 9.04 -8.50
N VAL A 148 -21.90 8.50 -8.42
CA VAL A 148 -20.66 9.29 -8.30
C VAL A 148 -20.55 10.27 -9.47
N GLY A 149 -20.70 9.81 -10.72
CA GLY A 149 -20.61 10.66 -11.90
C GLY A 149 -21.63 11.82 -11.92
N ARG A 150 -22.88 11.57 -11.52
CA ARG A 150 -23.91 12.62 -11.43
C ARG A 150 -23.56 13.66 -10.36
N ASN A 151 -23.13 13.22 -9.18
CA ASN A 151 -22.74 14.13 -8.11
C ASN A 151 -21.51 14.98 -8.50
N LEU A 152 -20.53 14.39 -9.21
CA LEU A 152 -19.38 15.14 -9.73
C LEU A 152 -19.79 16.24 -10.71
N GLY A 153 -20.76 15.98 -11.58
CA GLY A 153 -21.33 17.00 -12.47
C GLY A 153 -21.91 18.20 -11.70
N GLN A 154 -22.55 17.94 -10.55
CA GLN A 154 -23.08 19.01 -9.68
C GLN A 154 -21.96 19.77 -8.95
N VAL A 155 -20.98 19.05 -8.40
CA VAL A 155 -19.83 19.65 -7.69
C VAL A 155 -19.01 20.54 -8.63
N LEU A 156 -18.68 20.04 -9.83
CA LEU A 156 -17.80 20.72 -10.78
C LEU A 156 -18.53 21.66 -11.73
N LYS A 157 -19.86 21.61 -11.77
CA LYS A 157 -20.75 22.44 -12.60
C LYS A 157 -20.43 22.39 -14.10
N VAL A 158 -19.94 21.24 -14.57
CA VAL A 158 -19.60 20.99 -15.98
C VAL A 158 -20.03 19.57 -16.37
N ALA A 159 -20.28 19.35 -17.66
CA ALA A 159 -20.53 18.01 -18.20
C ALA A 159 -19.21 17.21 -18.32
N PRO A 160 -19.24 15.88 -18.16
CA PRO A 160 -18.07 15.06 -18.39
C PRO A 160 -17.76 14.86 -19.87
N SER A 161 -16.51 14.49 -20.14
CA SER A 161 -16.03 13.98 -21.43
C SER A 161 -15.54 12.53 -21.28
N ASN A 162 -15.82 11.67 -22.26
CA ASN A 162 -15.34 10.30 -22.26
C ASN A 162 -13.89 10.25 -22.76
N GLN A 163 -12.99 9.67 -21.95
CA GLN A 163 -11.56 9.53 -22.23
C GLN A 163 -11.13 8.06 -22.40
N SER A 164 -12.08 7.12 -22.49
CA SER A 164 -11.82 5.67 -22.53
C SER A 164 -10.99 5.23 -23.75
N ALA A 165 -11.03 6.00 -24.84
CA ALA A 165 -10.24 5.74 -26.05
C ALA A 165 -8.78 6.24 -25.97
N VAL A 166 -8.46 7.11 -25.00
CA VAL A 166 -7.15 7.77 -24.86
C VAL A 166 -6.25 7.03 -23.85
N ALA A 167 -6.84 6.23 -22.96
CA ALA A 167 -6.10 5.46 -21.97
C ALA A 167 -5.39 4.27 -22.63
N SER A 168 -4.10 4.44 -22.95
CA SER A 168 -3.21 3.32 -23.30
C SER A 168 -2.83 2.49 -22.06
N SER A 169 -3.76 2.25 -21.15
CA SER A 169 -3.55 1.44 -19.97
C SER A 169 -3.68 -0.04 -20.32
N VAL A 170 -2.82 -0.84 -19.69
CA VAL A 170 -2.75 -2.30 -19.82
C VAL A 170 -4.09 -2.98 -19.56
N VAL A 171 -4.78 -2.47 -18.54
CA VAL A 171 -6.18 -2.76 -18.27
C VAL A 171 -6.97 -1.74 -19.08
N LYS A 172 -7.77 -2.17 -20.05
CA LYS A 172 -8.71 -1.26 -20.74
C LYS A 172 -9.57 -0.62 -19.65
N THR A 173 -9.61 0.71 -19.61
CA THR A 173 -10.40 1.44 -18.62
C THR A 173 -11.51 2.23 -19.28
N VAL A 174 -12.68 2.22 -18.65
CA VAL A 174 -13.69 3.23 -18.90
C VAL A 174 -13.31 4.46 -18.07
N SER A 175 -13.18 5.60 -18.73
CA SER A 175 -12.68 6.83 -18.10
C SER A 175 -13.54 8.02 -18.47
N TRP A 176 -14.00 8.78 -17.47
CA TRP A 176 -14.77 10.01 -17.64
C TRP A 176 -14.10 11.16 -16.91
N GLN A 177 -13.94 12.30 -17.60
CA GLN A 177 -13.22 13.46 -17.09
C GLN A 177 -14.12 14.70 -17.03
N TRP A 178 -14.00 15.43 -15.92
CA TRP A 178 -14.53 16.78 -15.74
C TRP A 178 -13.36 17.74 -15.57
N LYS A 179 -13.42 18.87 -16.27
CA LYS A 179 -12.43 19.95 -16.16
C LYS A 179 -13.16 21.26 -15.93
N SER A 180 -12.90 21.91 -14.80
CA SER A 180 -13.47 23.21 -14.46
C SER A 180 -12.43 24.10 -13.77
N PRO A 181 -12.72 25.40 -13.55
CA PRO A 181 -11.85 26.26 -12.76
C PRO A 181 -11.66 25.79 -11.31
N LEU A 182 -12.53 24.92 -10.79
CA LEU A 182 -12.41 24.34 -9.46
C LEU A 182 -11.41 23.17 -9.40
N GLY A 183 -11.09 22.56 -10.53
CA GLY A 183 -10.18 21.42 -10.60
C GLY A 183 -10.50 20.45 -11.72
N LEU A 184 -9.77 19.33 -11.70
CA LEU A 184 -9.96 18.20 -12.60
C LEU A 184 -10.46 17.00 -11.81
N ALA A 185 -11.39 16.25 -12.38
CA ALA A 185 -11.81 14.96 -11.88
C ALA A 185 -11.73 13.91 -12.99
N LEU A 186 -11.25 12.71 -12.65
CA LEU A 186 -11.15 11.56 -13.52
C LEU A 186 -11.74 10.34 -12.80
N LEU A 187 -12.89 9.86 -13.27
CA LEU A 187 -13.56 8.67 -12.76
C LEU A 187 -13.25 7.49 -13.67
N GLU A 188 -12.69 6.42 -13.11
CA GLU A 188 -12.20 5.26 -13.87
C GLU A 188 -12.67 3.93 -13.26
N HIS A 189 -12.95 2.97 -14.13
CA HIS A 189 -13.08 1.56 -13.77
C HIS A 189 -12.51 0.66 -14.87
N ASN A 190 -12.27 -0.61 -14.57
CA ASN A 190 -11.89 -1.58 -15.59
C ASN A 190 -13.02 -1.79 -16.61
N ASP A 191 -12.69 -1.92 -17.88
CA ASP A 191 -13.64 -2.23 -18.94
C ASP A 191 -13.97 -3.72 -18.93
N PHE A 192 -14.93 -4.09 -18.07
CA PHE A 192 -15.39 -5.46 -17.94
C PHE A 192 -16.40 -5.88 -19.01
N ASN A 193 -16.93 -4.95 -19.82
CA ASN A 193 -17.88 -5.27 -20.89
C ASN A 193 -17.18 -5.62 -22.21
N SER A 194 -15.99 -5.05 -22.47
CA SER A 194 -15.25 -5.25 -23.73
C SER A 194 -14.07 -6.24 -23.62
N GLY A 195 -14.15 -7.18 -22.67
CA GLY A 195 -13.13 -8.24 -22.49
C GLY A 195 -12.02 -7.92 -21.49
N GLY A 196 -12.28 -7.12 -20.45
CA GLY A 196 -11.44 -7.10 -19.24
C GLY A 196 -11.29 -8.49 -18.63
N VAL A 197 -10.26 -8.71 -17.80
CA VAL A 197 -9.96 -10.00 -17.19
C VAL A 197 -11.22 -10.49 -16.46
N GLN A 198 -11.87 -11.52 -17.02
CA GLN A 198 -13.03 -12.24 -16.45
C GLN A 198 -14.42 -11.58 -16.51
N GLY A 199 -14.62 -10.48 -17.27
CA GLY A 199 -15.98 -9.97 -17.54
C GLY A 199 -16.73 -9.45 -16.31
N ARG A 200 -16.00 -8.99 -15.27
CA ARG A 200 -16.56 -8.50 -14.00
C ARG A 200 -15.88 -7.22 -13.49
N PRO A 201 -16.55 -6.44 -12.62
CA PRO A 201 -15.92 -5.28 -11.98
C PRO A 201 -14.72 -5.66 -11.12
N GLU A 202 -13.64 -4.90 -11.23
CA GLU A 202 -12.40 -5.10 -10.44
C GLU A 202 -12.08 -3.88 -9.58
N PHE A 203 -12.28 -2.67 -10.11
CA PHE A 203 -12.09 -1.43 -9.35
C PHE A 203 -13.01 -0.29 -9.83
N LEU A 204 -13.31 0.65 -8.93
CA LEU A 204 -13.91 1.95 -9.23
C LEU A 204 -13.17 3.04 -8.45
N ARG A 205 -12.55 3.98 -9.16
CA ARG A 205 -11.74 5.03 -8.54
C ARG A 205 -12.02 6.41 -9.13
N LEU A 206 -11.91 7.42 -8.29
CA LEU A 206 -11.96 8.83 -8.65
C LEU A 206 -10.64 9.49 -8.30
N LYS A 207 -10.04 10.19 -9.26
CA LYS A 207 -8.90 11.06 -9.04
C LYS A 207 -9.34 12.51 -9.16
N LEU A 208 -8.90 13.35 -8.23
CA LEU A 208 -9.12 14.79 -8.20
C LEU A 208 -7.77 15.50 -8.21
N ALA A 209 -7.69 16.62 -8.89
CA ALA A 209 -6.52 17.49 -8.85
C ALA A 209 -6.92 18.96 -8.85
N ALA A 210 -6.17 19.79 -8.13
CA ALA A 210 -6.25 21.24 -8.28
C ALA A 210 -5.92 21.65 -9.73
N PRO A 211 -6.43 22.79 -10.23
CA PRO A 211 -6.33 23.19 -11.65
C PRO A 211 -4.92 23.14 -12.27
N ASP A 212 -3.87 23.36 -11.47
CA ASP A 212 -2.47 23.39 -11.85
C ASP A 212 -1.64 22.22 -11.29
N GLN A 213 -2.27 21.26 -10.60
CA GLN A 213 -1.61 20.12 -9.96
C GLN A 213 -1.86 18.78 -10.66
N ALA A 214 -2.56 18.79 -11.80
CA ALA A 214 -2.78 17.59 -12.61
C ALA A 214 -1.49 17.14 -13.30
N ASP A 215 -1.05 15.93 -13.01
CA ASP A 215 0.17 15.32 -13.56
C ASP A 215 -0.13 14.03 -14.34
N TRP A 216 0.89 13.18 -14.51
CA TRP A 216 0.83 11.89 -15.19
C TRP A 216 -0.14 10.89 -14.54
N SER A 217 -0.47 11.07 -13.26
CA SER A 217 -1.46 10.21 -12.57
C SER A 217 -2.89 10.43 -13.06
N MET A 218 -3.18 11.58 -13.70
CA MET A 218 -4.51 12.00 -14.17
C MET A 218 -4.82 11.55 -15.61
N GLY A 219 -4.35 10.36 -16.02
CA GLY A 219 -4.62 9.78 -17.33
C GLY A 219 -3.81 10.38 -18.49
N LYS A 220 -2.84 11.27 -18.21
CA LYS A 220 -1.85 11.69 -19.21
C LYS A 220 -0.79 10.60 -19.33
N LEU A 221 -0.60 10.09 -20.55
CA LEU A 221 0.59 9.32 -20.90
C LEU A 221 1.83 10.17 -20.61
N ALA A 222 2.54 9.89 -19.51
CA ALA A 222 3.91 10.34 -19.38
C ALA A 222 4.76 9.54 -20.35
N VAL A 223 5.45 10.24 -21.25
CA VAL A 223 6.65 9.68 -21.87
C VAL A 223 7.61 9.43 -20.72
N GLY A 224 7.94 8.15 -20.46
CA GLY A 224 8.65 7.71 -19.24
C GLY A 224 9.87 8.58 -18.88
N VAL A 225 10.19 8.61 -17.59
CA VAL A 225 11.25 9.50 -17.07
C VAL A 225 12.60 9.14 -17.67
N GLN A 226 13.32 10.16 -18.18
CA GLN A 226 14.67 10.02 -18.72
C GLN A 226 15.70 9.82 -17.61
N ARG A 227 16.80 9.10 -17.90
CA ARG A 227 17.84 8.76 -16.91
C ARG A 227 18.41 9.98 -16.19
N MET A 228 18.64 11.06 -16.94
CA MET A 228 19.16 12.33 -16.40
C MET A 228 18.21 13.01 -15.41
N ALA A 229 16.90 12.74 -15.50
CA ALA A 229 15.93 13.24 -14.53
C ALA A 229 15.97 12.41 -13.25
N LEU A 230 16.11 11.08 -13.35
CA LEU A 230 16.22 10.19 -12.18
C LEU A 230 17.50 10.46 -11.38
N SER A 231 18.63 10.76 -12.04
CA SER A 231 19.88 11.07 -11.33
C SER A 231 19.80 12.32 -10.46
N LYS A 232 18.83 13.22 -10.68
CA LYS A 232 18.61 14.40 -9.82
C LYS A 232 18.04 14.05 -8.45
N ASN A 233 17.48 12.85 -8.29
CA ASN A 233 16.94 12.37 -7.04
C ASN A 233 18.01 11.75 -6.14
N ILE A 234 19.26 11.65 -6.60
CA ILE A 234 20.36 11.11 -5.80
C ILE A 234 20.80 12.14 -4.78
N THR A 235 20.65 11.79 -3.50
CA THR A 235 21.15 12.55 -2.36
C THR A 235 22.45 11.93 -1.86
N LYS A 236 23.44 12.79 -1.60
CA LYS A 236 24.71 12.41 -0.97
C LYS A 236 24.88 13.18 0.33
N THR A 237 25.17 12.49 1.42
CA THR A 237 25.35 13.12 2.74
C THR A 237 26.82 13.19 3.13
N ASN A 238 27.14 14.03 4.12
CA ASN A 238 28.47 14.09 4.72
C ASN A 238 28.84 12.82 5.50
N THR A 239 27.86 12.03 5.95
CA THR A 239 28.04 10.73 6.62
C THR A 239 28.41 9.61 5.65
N GLY A 240 28.34 9.84 4.34
CA GLY A 240 28.69 8.87 3.31
C GLY A 240 27.51 8.12 2.70
N ASP A 241 26.27 8.49 3.06
CA ASP A 241 25.08 7.91 2.44
C ASP A 241 24.96 8.40 1.00
N VAL A 242 24.65 7.47 0.10
CA VAL A 242 24.22 7.74 -1.26
C VAL A 242 22.87 7.05 -1.43
N TYR A 243 21.79 7.82 -1.61
CA TYR A 243 20.46 7.26 -1.72
C TYR A 243 19.54 8.05 -2.66
N ILE A 244 18.49 7.40 -3.12
CA ILE A 244 17.46 7.95 -4.00
C ILE A 244 16.35 8.54 -3.12
N ALA A 245 16.16 9.86 -3.22
CA ALA A 245 15.04 10.57 -2.60
C ALA A 245 13.80 10.58 -3.50
N GLY A 246 12.64 10.93 -2.94
CA GLY A 246 11.42 11.14 -3.72
C GLY A 246 10.72 9.86 -4.20
N VAL A 247 11.11 8.69 -3.70
CA VAL A 247 10.32 7.46 -3.89
C VAL A 247 9.03 7.60 -3.09
N PRO A 248 7.84 7.58 -3.72
CA PRO A 248 6.59 7.83 -3.03
C PRO A 248 6.27 6.71 -2.05
N MET A 249 5.54 7.06 -0.99
CA MET A 249 5.04 6.08 -0.01
C MET A 249 3.68 5.56 -0.45
N VAL A 250 3.56 4.24 -0.46
CA VAL A 250 2.32 3.49 -0.68
C VAL A 250 2.25 2.48 0.45
N ASP A 251 1.16 2.52 1.19
CA ASP A 251 0.89 1.58 2.26
C ASP A 251 0.23 0.32 1.68
N GLN A 252 0.87 -0.82 1.88
CA GLN A 252 0.39 -2.10 1.34
C GLN A 252 -0.92 -2.59 1.99
N GLY A 253 -1.34 -2.04 3.14
CA GLY A 253 -2.46 -2.55 3.91
C GLY A 253 -2.22 -3.96 4.47
N ALA A 254 -3.24 -4.82 4.41
CA ALA A 254 -3.18 -6.17 4.96
C ALA A 254 -2.22 -7.10 4.18
N LYS A 255 -1.90 -8.27 4.77
CA LYS A 255 -0.93 -9.25 4.24
C LYS A 255 -1.19 -9.60 2.76
N GLY A 256 -0.12 -9.61 1.94
CA GLY A 256 -0.15 -10.09 0.55
C GLY A 256 0.16 -9.04 -0.52
N TYR A 257 0.10 -7.74 -0.20
CA TYR A 257 0.27 -6.65 -1.17
C TYR A 257 1.69 -6.09 -1.29
N CYS A 258 2.68 -6.62 -0.57
CA CYS A 258 4.05 -6.07 -0.58
C CYS A 258 4.68 -5.99 -1.98
N VAL A 259 4.40 -6.97 -2.85
CA VAL A 259 4.83 -6.95 -4.26
C VAL A 259 4.13 -5.82 -5.02
N ALA A 260 2.81 -5.74 -4.91
CA ALA A 260 2.00 -4.75 -5.63
C ALA A 260 2.36 -3.32 -5.19
N ALA A 261 2.48 -3.08 -3.88
CA ALA A 261 2.88 -1.80 -3.32
C ALA A 261 4.30 -1.42 -3.74
N SER A 262 5.28 -2.32 -3.64
CA SER A 262 6.66 -2.04 -4.06
C SER A 262 6.76 -1.72 -5.56
N CYS A 263 6.00 -2.43 -6.40
CA CYS A 263 5.93 -2.15 -7.83
C CYS A 263 5.26 -0.80 -8.11
N GLN A 264 4.15 -0.49 -7.42
CA GLN A 264 3.50 0.81 -7.56
C GLN A 264 4.48 1.92 -7.23
N ARG A 265 5.17 1.85 -6.09
CA ARG A 265 6.14 2.86 -5.67
C ARG A 265 7.25 3.10 -6.70
N LEU A 266 7.82 2.02 -7.25
CA LEU A 266 8.85 2.12 -8.29
C LEU A 266 8.29 2.74 -9.59
N LEU A 267 7.11 2.32 -10.03
CA LEU A 267 6.49 2.84 -11.24
C LEU A 267 6.05 4.30 -11.08
N GLU A 268 5.47 4.69 -9.93
CA GLU A 268 5.15 6.09 -9.61
C GLU A 268 6.39 6.97 -9.58
N TYR A 269 7.50 6.47 -9.00
CA TYR A 269 8.80 7.16 -9.02
C TYR A 269 9.28 7.44 -10.45
N MET A 270 8.98 6.54 -11.39
CA MET A 270 9.28 6.69 -12.82
C MET A 270 8.14 7.35 -13.61
N GLN A 271 7.15 7.93 -12.92
CA GLN A 271 5.98 8.60 -13.49
C GLN A 271 5.13 7.72 -14.41
N ILE A 272 5.11 6.42 -14.13
CA ILE A 272 4.28 5.46 -14.85
C ILE A 272 2.96 5.29 -14.08
N PRO A 273 1.81 5.65 -14.68
CA PRO A 273 0.51 5.49 -14.04
C PRO A 273 0.21 4.01 -13.77
N CYS A 274 0.12 3.67 -12.49
CA CYS A 274 -0.26 2.36 -12.02
C CYS A 274 -0.93 2.51 -10.64
N ASP A 275 -1.53 1.41 -10.19
CA ASP A 275 -2.23 1.33 -8.91
C ASP A 275 -2.07 -0.09 -8.39
N GLN A 276 -1.82 -0.26 -7.09
CA GLN A 276 -1.55 -1.57 -6.50
C GLN A 276 -2.71 -2.54 -6.71
N HIS A 277 -3.95 -2.10 -6.85
CA HIS A 277 -5.06 -3.01 -7.14
C HIS A 277 -5.00 -3.52 -8.59
N GLN A 278 -4.58 -2.68 -9.53
CA GLN A 278 -4.33 -3.11 -10.92
C GLN A 278 -3.11 -4.04 -11.01
N ILE A 279 -2.06 -3.78 -10.22
CA ILE A 279 -0.89 -4.67 -10.15
C ILE A 279 -1.30 -5.98 -9.47
N ALA A 280 -2.04 -5.91 -8.36
CA ALA A 280 -2.59 -7.06 -7.66
C ALA A 280 -3.42 -7.94 -8.60
N GLU A 281 -4.22 -7.38 -9.50
CA GLU A 281 -4.93 -8.16 -10.53
C GLU A 281 -3.94 -8.94 -11.43
N LEU A 282 -2.91 -8.27 -11.94
CA LEU A 282 -1.88 -8.89 -12.79
C LEU A 282 -1.08 -9.97 -12.06
N VAL A 283 -0.84 -9.79 -10.75
CA VAL A 283 0.00 -10.68 -9.93
C VAL A 283 -0.79 -11.74 -9.14
N SER A 284 -2.08 -11.53 -8.87
CA SER A 284 -2.95 -12.41 -8.06
C SER A 284 -3.64 -13.50 -8.86
N ALA A 285 -3.48 -13.53 -10.19
CA ALA A 285 -3.98 -14.63 -11.03
C ALA A 285 -3.46 -16.02 -10.60
N ASP A 286 -2.46 -16.09 -9.69
CA ASP A 286 -1.86 -17.32 -9.17
C ASP A 286 -1.87 -17.41 -7.61
N ALA A 287 -2.54 -16.49 -6.88
CA ALA A 287 -2.34 -16.33 -5.42
C ALA A 287 -3.45 -16.98 -4.55
N GLN A 288 -3.36 -18.29 -4.29
CA GLN A 288 -4.05 -18.95 -3.16
C GLN A 288 -3.13 -19.19 -1.95
N SER A 289 -1.83 -18.97 -2.08
CA SER A 289 -0.85 -19.10 -0.99
C SER A 289 -0.12 -17.77 -0.79
N GLY A 290 0.01 -17.34 0.47
CA GLY A 290 0.71 -16.09 0.80
C GLY A 290 2.10 -16.02 0.19
N ALA A 291 2.47 -14.86 -0.34
CA ALA A 291 3.83 -14.37 -0.63
C ALA A 291 4.90 -15.45 -0.92
N ASP A 292 4.60 -16.42 -1.80
CA ASP A 292 5.61 -17.36 -2.28
C ASP A 292 6.53 -16.58 -3.22
N ILE A 293 7.82 -16.62 -2.92
CA ILE A 293 8.83 -15.89 -3.66
C ILE A 293 8.94 -16.27 -5.14
N PHE A 294 8.63 -17.53 -5.49
CA PHE A 294 8.55 -17.99 -6.87
C PHE A 294 7.36 -17.37 -7.59
N VAL A 295 6.22 -17.24 -6.90
CA VAL A 295 5.05 -16.52 -7.39
C VAL A 295 5.38 -15.04 -7.57
N MET A 296 6.12 -14.42 -6.64
CA MET A 296 6.55 -13.02 -6.78
C MET A 296 7.34 -12.79 -8.07
N GLN A 297 8.36 -13.61 -8.36
CA GLN A 297 9.18 -13.43 -9.57
C GLN A 297 8.35 -13.60 -10.84
N LYS A 298 7.55 -14.67 -10.94
CA LYS A 298 6.70 -14.91 -12.11
C LYS A 298 5.72 -13.76 -12.34
N SER A 299 5.18 -13.23 -11.25
CA SER A 299 4.30 -12.07 -11.25
C SER A 299 4.99 -10.79 -11.75
N LEU A 300 6.25 -10.53 -11.36
CA LEU A 300 7.03 -9.39 -11.86
C LEU A 300 7.27 -9.47 -13.38
N GLY A 301 7.47 -10.67 -13.93
CA GLY A 301 7.63 -10.86 -15.38
C GLY A 301 6.39 -10.43 -16.19
N LYS A 302 5.18 -10.52 -15.62
CA LYS A 302 3.92 -10.07 -16.25
C LYS A 302 3.81 -8.54 -16.33
N ILE A 303 4.58 -7.82 -15.50
CA ILE A 303 4.56 -6.35 -15.42
C ILE A 303 5.34 -5.72 -16.60
N ASP A 304 6.38 -6.40 -17.13
CA ASP A 304 7.21 -5.90 -18.25
C ASP A 304 6.38 -5.50 -19.47
N GLY A 305 5.69 -6.48 -20.07
CA GLY A 305 4.90 -6.28 -21.29
C GLY A 305 3.72 -5.33 -21.07
N SER A 306 3.18 -5.35 -19.85
CA SER A 306 2.09 -4.49 -19.41
C SER A 306 2.55 -3.03 -19.40
N PHE A 307 3.49 -2.66 -18.55
CA PHE A 307 3.82 -1.25 -18.32
C PHE A 307 4.94 -0.72 -19.24
N LYS A 308 5.33 -1.48 -20.28
CA LYS A 308 6.42 -1.14 -21.22
C LYS A 308 7.74 -0.85 -20.49
N VAL A 309 7.95 -1.54 -19.38
CA VAL A 309 9.21 -1.54 -18.62
C VAL A 309 10.05 -2.73 -19.04
N SER A 310 11.33 -2.72 -18.75
CA SER A 310 12.26 -3.84 -18.90
C SER A 310 12.50 -4.43 -17.52
N PHE A 311 12.08 -5.67 -17.31
CA PHE A 311 12.37 -6.40 -16.07
C PHE A 311 13.67 -7.20 -16.21
N LYS A 312 14.59 -7.05 -15.26
CA LYS A 312 15.85 -7.81 -15.24
C LYS A 312 16.16 -8.35 -13.84
N PRO A 313 16.20 -9.68 -13.66
CA PRO A 313 16.65 -10.30 -12.41
C PRO A 313 18.18 -10.30 -12.31
N PHE A 314 18.71 -9.86 -11.17
CA PHE A 314 20.13 -10.00 -10.80
C PHE A 314 20.34 -11.19 -9.87
N ILE A 315 19.46 -11.34 -8.88
CA ILE A 315 19.40 -12.51 -8.01
C ILE A 315 18.04 -13.15 -8.24
N ASN A 316 18.04 -14.40 -8.69
CA ASN A 316 16.84 -15.18 -8.97
C ASN A 316 16.71 -16.31 -7.92
N PRO A 317 15.64 -16.34 -7.11
CA PRO A 317 15.38 -17.38 -6.12
C PRO A 317 15.36 -18.79 -6.72
N GLU A 318 14.85 -18.99 -7.94
CA GLU A 318 14.86 -20.30 -8.62
C GLU A 318 16.27 -20.86 -8.77
N LEU A 319 17.23 -20.01 -9.11
CA LEU A 319 18.62 -20.45 -9.23
C LEU A 319 19.25 -20.82 -7.90
N TYR A 320 18.82 -20.20 -6.79
CA TYR A 320 19.29 -20.55 -5.45
C TYR A 320 18.77 -21.93 -5.02
N TYR A 321 17.47 -22.19 -5.17
CA TYR A 321 16.88 -23.47 -4.79
C TYR A 321 17.28 -24.61 -5.73
N MET A 322 17.43 -24.36 -7.05
CA MET A 322 17.90 -25.36 -8.02
C MET A 322 19.39 -25.71 -7.90
N SER A 323 20.17 -24.96 -7.11
CA SER A 323 21.61 -25.16 -6.97
C SER A 323 22.04 -25.68 -5.59
N ASN A 324 21.13 -26.36 -4.88
CA ASN A 324 21.35 -26.85 -3.51
C ASN A 324 21.77 -25.74 -2.54
N GLY A 325 21.17 -24.54 -2.65
CA GLY A 325 21.44 -23.41 -1.76
C GLY A 325 22.74 -22.66 -2.04
N LYS A 326 23.34 -22.83 -3.23
CA LYS A 326 24.53 -22.04 -3.62
C LYS A 326 24.13 -20.74 -4.31
N ARG A 327 24.33 -19.60 -3.65
CA ARG A 327 24.18 -18.28 -4.28
C ARG A 327 25.16 -18.16 -5.46
N ARG A 328 24.62 -17.94 -6.66
CA ARG A 328 25.41 -17.70 -7.89
C ARG A 328 25.98 -16.28 -7.98
N VAL A 329 25.49 -15.39 -7.13
CA VAL A 329 25.91 -13.99 -7.04
C VAL A 329 26.69 -13.84 -5.74
N SER A 330 27.94 -13.44 -5.84
CA SER A 330 28.78 -13.12 -4.69
C SER A 330 28.32 -11.82 -4.01
N GLN A 331 28.67 -11.63 -2.74
CA GLN A 331 28.42 -10.37 -2.02
C GLN A 331 28.96 -9.15 -2.79
N ARG A 332 30.15 -9.26 -3.40
CA ARG A 332 30.71 -8.19 -4.23
C ARG A 332 29.83 -7.86 -5.45
N GLN A 333 29.25 -8.87 -6.10
CA GLN A 333 28.34 -8.64 -7.23
C GLN A 333 27.00 -8.03 -6.77
N PHE A 334 26.52 -8.40 -5.59
CA PHE A 334 25.37 -7.74 -4.96
C PHE A 334 25.64 -6.26 -4.71
N HIS A 335 26.77 -5.91 -4.06
CA HIS A 335 27.21 -4.53 -3.85
C HIS A 335 27.24 -3.73 -5.16
N LEU A 336 27.91 -4.27 -6.17
CA LEU A 336 28.05 -3.61 -7.47
C LEU A 336 26.69 -3.38 -8.13
N ALA A 337 25.74 -4.32 -8.02
CA ALA A 337 24.40 -4.16 -8.55
C ALA A 337 23.65 -3.03 -7.82
N VAL A 338 23.68 -3.01 -6.49
CA VAL A 338 23.06 -1.94 -5.68
C VAL A 338 23.66 -0.58 -6.05
N LYS A 339 24.98 -0.46 -5.99
CA LYS A 339 25.70 0.77 -6.27
C LYS A 339 25.44 1.30 -7.68
N GLU A 340 25.53 0.43 -8.70
CA GLU A 340 25.30 0.82 -10.10
C GLU A 340 23.91 1.42 -10.32
N HIS A 341 22.87 0.85 -9.69
CA HIS A 341 21.49 1.32 -9.89
C HIS A 341 21.20 2.57 -9.07
N VAL A 342 21.68 2.63 -7.83
CA VAL A 342 21.59 3.82 -6.98
C VAL A 342 22.28 5.02 -7.64
N ASP A 343 23.49 4.83 -8.19
CA ASP A 343 24.23 5.89 -8.89
C ASP A 343 23.54 6.36 -10.19
N LYS A 344 22.57 5.60 -10.71
CA LYS A 344 21.71 5.98 -11.84
C LYS A 344 20.37 6.56 -11.40
N GLY A 345 20.08 6.59 -10.10
CA GLY A 345 18.81 7.04 -9.56
C GLY A 345 17.68 6.02 -9.78
N VAL A 346 17.98 4.73 -9.92
CA VAL A 346 16.98 3.67 -10.17
C VAL A 346 16.89 2.75 -8.95
N PRO A 347 15.76 2.73 -8.20
CA PRO A 347 15.58 1.78 -7.11
C PRO A 347 15.53 0.33 -7.61
N LEU A 348 15.91 -0.61 -6.75
CA LEU A 348 15.82 -2.04 -7.03
C LEU A 348 14.68 -2.67 -6.22
N LEU A 349 13.87 -3.51 -6.86
CA LEU A 349 12.94 -4.40 -6.17
C LEU A 349 13.74 -5.48 -5.44
N TRP A 350 13.46 -5.65 -4.15
CA TRP A 350 14.23 -6.51 -3.27
C TRP A 350 13.32 -7.45 -2.49
N ALA A 351 13.36 -8.73 -2.88
CA ALA A 351 12.71 -9.79 -2.14
C ALA A 351 13.67 -10.34 -1.08
N LEU A 352 13.20 -10.42 0.16
CA LEU A 352 14.02 -10.79 1.31
C LEU A 352 13.25 -11.59 2.36
N GLU A 353 13.99 -12.17 3.30
CA GLU A 353 13.45 -12.77 4.53
C GLU A 353 13.56 -11.79 5.71
N LEU A 354 12.42 -11.36 6.26
CA LEU A 354 12.34 -10.43 7.38
C LEU A 354 12.80 -11.04 8.71
N GLY A 355 13.32 -10.18 9.59
CA GLY A 355 13.59 -10.53 10.99
C GLY A 355 14.84 -11.35 11.24
N ARG A 356 15.64 -11.64 10.20
CA ARG A 356 16.86 -12.46 10.34
C ARG A 356 18.10 -11.68 10.75
N PHE A 357 18.16 -10.40 10.42
CA PHE A 357 19.26 -9.50 10.74
C PHE A 357 18.68 -8.16 11.22
N PRO A 358 19.39 -7.43 12.10
CA PRO A 358 18.91 -6.16 12.62
C PRO A 358 18.83 -5.10 11.52
N GLU A 359 17.80 -4.27 11.61
CA GLU A 359 17.59 -3.10 10.74
C GLU A 359 17.29 -1.85 11.58
N LYS A 360 17.54 -0.68 11.01
CA LYS A 360 17.28 0.63 11.63
C LYS A 360 16.41 1.49 10.71
N PRO A 361 15.31 2.09 11.20
CA PRO A 361 14.64 1.78 12.47
C PRO A 361 14.26 0.30 12.60
N GLU A 362 14.03 -0.18 13.81
CA GLU A 362 13.68 -1.59 14.06
C GLU A 362 12.37 -1.99 13.35
N LEU A 363 12.10 -3.29 13.31
CA LEU A 363 10.81 -3.77 12.83
C LEU A 363 9.70 -3.30 13.78
N PRO A 364 8.49 -3.03 13.27
CA PRO A 364 7.37 -2.65 14.11
C PRO A 364 7.03 -3.78 15.10
N ASN A 365 6.50 -3.41 16.26
CA ASN A 365 6.06 -4.38 17.28
C ASN A 365 4.82 -5.18 16.85
N GLU A 366 4.08 -4.66 15.87
CA GLU A 366 2.87 -5.24 15.30
C GLU A 366 3.01 -5.42 13.78
N GLY A 367 2.25 -6.36 13.21
CA GLY A 367 2.32 -6.66 11.78
C GLY A 367 3.31 -7.78 11.42
N GLN A 368 3.91 -7.71 10.23
CA GLN A 368 4.83 -8.74 9.76
C GLN A 368 6.25 -8.47 10.26
N VAL A 369 6.73 -9.32 11.17
CA VAL A 369 8.09 -9.24 11.72
C VAL A 369 9.03 -10.33 11.19
N SER A 370 8.52 -11.29 10.42
CA SER A 370 9.28 -12.41 9.86
C SER A 370 8.67 -12.95 8.55
N GLY A 371 9.43 -13.77 7.84
CA GLY A 371 9.02 -14.40 6.58
C GLY A 371 9.33 -13.57 5.33
N GLY A 372 8.85 -14.04 4.17
CA GLY A 372 9.12 -13.39 2.88
C GLY A 372 8.46 -12.02 2.76
N HIS A 373 9.20 -11.05 2.21
CA HIS A 373 8.72 -9.69 1.98
C HIS A 373 9.35 -9.06 0.73
N MET A 374 8.78 -7.97 0.25
CA MET A 374 9.30 -7.18 -0.87
C MET A 374 9.45 -5.71 -0.44
N ARG A 375 10.64 -5.15 -0.71
CA ARG A 375 11.03 -3.77 -0.42
C ARG A 375 11.69 -3.13 -1.63
N LEU A 376 12.04 -1.85 -1.51
CA LEU A 376 12.91 -1.17 -2.47
C LEU A 376 14.28 -0.88 -1.85
N VAL A 377 15.36 -1.33 -2.47
CA VAL A 377 16.70 -0.82 -2.18
C VAL A 377 16.85 0.53 -2.88
N ILE A 378 17.21 1.55 -2.12
CA ILE A 378 17.29 2.94 -2.58
C ILE A 378 18.66 3.57 -2.35
N GLY A 379 19.58 2.91 -1.64
CA GLY A 379 20.89 3.49 -1.38
C GLY A 379 21.90 2.54 -0.77
N TYR A 380 23.08 3.09 -0.49
CA TYR A 380 24.17 2.41 0.18
C TYR A 380 25.02 3.43 0.97
N ASN A 381 25.82 2.93 1.92
CA ASN A 381 26.90 3.67 2.56
C ASN A 381 28.16 2.80 2.61
N GLU A 382 29.18 3.14 1.81
CA GLU A 382 30.43 2.38 1.72
C GLU A 382 31.33 2.56 2.96
N ARG A 383 31.14 3.61 3.76
CA ARG A 383 31.94 3.85 4.97
C ARG A 383 31.49 2.97 6.12
N THR A 384 30.19 2.74 6.24
CA THR A 384 29.59 1.91 7.29
C THR A 384 29.21 0.52 6.80
N ASN A 385 29.40 0.22 5.52
CA ASN A 385 29.06 -1.05 4.88
C ASN A 385 27.57 -1.40 5.07
N GLU A 386 26.69 -0.46 4.69
CA GLU A 386 25.25 -0.57 4.87
C GLU A 386 24.48 -0.42 3.55
N VAL A 387 23.38 -1.16 3.43
CA VAL A 387 22.36 -0.97 2.38
C VAL A 387 21.24 -0.11 2.94
N LEU A 388 20.80 0.88 2.16
CA LEU A 388 19.67 1.75 2.49
C LEU A 388 18.46 1.32 1.65
N PHE A 389 17.31 1.20 2.29
CA PHE A 389 16.10 0.68 1.67
C PHE A 389 14.87 1.38 2.24
N THR A 390 13.72 1.14 1.63
CA THR A 390 12.43 1.66 2.09
C THR A 390 11.37 0.59 2.07
N ASP A 391 10.44 0.66 3.03
CA ASP A 391 9.34 -0.30 3.22
C ASP A 391 7.98 0.34 2.86
N SER A 392 7.01 -0.49 2.48
CA SER A 392 5.64 -0.07 2.14
C SER A 392 4.69 -0.03 3.34
N TRP A 393 5.21 0.30 4.53
CA TRP A 393 4.44 0.38 5.78
C TRP A 393 4.08 1.81 6.21
N GLY A 394 4.30 2.80 5.34
CA GLY A 394 3.95 4.19 5.61
C GLY A 394 5.03 4.96 6.39
N ALA A 395 4.59 5.95 7.17
CA ALA A 395 5.48 6.92 7.80
C ALA A 395 6.51 6.24 8.74
N GLY A 396 7.75 6.72 8.72
CA GLY A 396 8.87 6.15 9.48
C GLY A 396 9.63 5.03 8.74
N HIS A 397 9.12 4.55 7.61
CA HIS A 397 9.72 3.50 6.79
C HIS A 397 10.27 3.99 5.44
N GLU A 398 10.40 5.30 5.26
CA GLU A 398 10.88 5.96 4.04
C GLU A 398 12.39 5.75 3.84
N LEU A 399 13.15 5.64 4.93
CA LEU A 399 14.58 5.38 4.89
C LEU A 399 14.98 4.48 6.05
N LYS A 400 15.27 3.23 5.71
CA LYS A 400 15.79 2.20 6.60
C LYS A 400 17.18 1.78 6.15
N ARG A 401 17.91 1.10 7.03
CA ARG A 401 19.23 0.54 6.73
C ARG A 401 19.53 -0.71 7.52
N MET A 402 20.45 -1.49 6.98
CA MET A 402 21.08 -2.62 7.65
C MET A 402 22.49 -2.86 7.09
N ALA A 403 23.29 -3.64 7.81
CA ALA A 403 24.62 -4.03 7.35
C ALA A 403 24.52 -4.82 6.02
N GLU A 404 25.45 -4.58 5.10
CA GLU A 404 25.42 -5.12 3.74
C GLU A 404 25.56 -6.64 3.70
N ASP A 405 26.34 -7.21 4.62
CA ASP A 405 26.45 -8.67 4.81
C ASP A 405 25.09 -9.27 5.19
N GLY A 406 24.39 -8.64 6.15
CA GLY A 406 23.04 -9.01 6.53
C GLY A 406 22.06 -8.86 5.37
N ALA A 407 22.11 -7.74 4.64
CA ALA A 407 21.28 -7.51 3.46
C ALA A 407 21.48 -8.59 2.39
N TYR A 408 22.73 -8.94 2.11
CA TYR A 408 23.08 -10.02 1.18
C TYR A 408 22.54 -11.38 1.66
N GLU A 409 22.69 -11.71 2.95
CA GLU A 409 22.22 -12.99 3.52
C GLU A 409 20.70 -13.11 3.56
N VAL A 410 19.95 -12.02 3.78
CA VAL A 410 18.47 -12.07 3.72
C VAL A 410 17.92 -11.98 2.31
N THR A 411 18.73 -11.57 1.34
CA THR A 411 18.27 -11.42 -0.04
C THR A 411 17.85 -12.76 -0.59
N LEU A 412 16.62 -12.83 -1.08
CA LEU A 412 16.11 -13.98 -1.81
C LEU A 412 15.96 -13.65 -3.31
N GLY A 413 15.73 -12.38 -3.66
CA GLY A 413 15.70 -11.91 -5.04
C GLY A 413 16.00 -10.42 -5.15
N LEU A 414 16.62 -10.02 -6.27
CA LEU A 414 16.99 -8.63 -6.54
C LEU A 414 16.75 -8.33 -8.02
N TYR A 415 15.95 -7.31 -8.29
CA TYR A 415 15.44 -7.05 -9.63
C TYR A 415 15.48 -5.57 -9.97
N SER A 416 15.79 -5.24 -11.23
CA SER A 416 15.52 -3.92 -11.79
C SER A 416 14.27 -3.95 -12.65
N MET A 417 13.59 -2.81 -12.66
CA MET A 417 12.47 -2.55 -13.56
C MET A 417 12.55 -1.08 -13.96
N SER A 418 12.73 -0.81 -15.26
CA SER A 418 12.89 0.55 -15.78
C SER A 418 12.24 0.68 -17.16
N PRO A 419 11.77 1.87 -17.59
CA PRO A 419 11.39 2.11 -18.98
C PRO A 419 12.41 1.55 -19.99
N ARG A 420 11.92 0.95 -21.08
CA ARG A 420 12.80 0.43 -22.15
C ARG A 420 13.65 1.56 -22.72
N GLY A 421 14.97 1.37 -22.73
CA GLY A 421 15.94 2.35 -23.28
C GLY A 421 16.67 3.23 -22.26
N LEU A 422 16.52 2.97 -20.95
CA LEU A 422 17.25 3.62 -19.85
C LEU A 422 18.64 3.04 -19.57
#